data_AF-A0AA88HM63-F1
#
_entry.id   AF-A0AA88HM63-F1
#
_cell.length_a   1.000
_cell.length_b   1.000
_cell.length_c   1.000
_cell.angle_alpha   90.00
_cell.angle_beta   90.00
_cell.angle_gamma   90.00
#
_symmetry.space_group_name_H-M   'P 1'
#
loop_
_entity.id
_entity.type
_entity.pdbx_description
1 polymer ?
#
loop_
_entity_poly.entity_id
_entity_poly.type
_entity_poly.pdbx_seq_one_letter_code
_entity_poly.pdbx_strand_id
1 'polypeptide(L)'
;MGQNSSSYISSSYSFTKNLLSKKRRREDSESDLEDEESALERSLNTKRRKKLQSTSDYIYRTMFLEGQNSDVTIVALGRSWKLHRVNLSQSPYFASMFSGSWKESTESTINIEIQDPNITIVSLTICFGSLYKDEITLDGNEAIGVAAAASLFQMEPLLDYCSELLRQNVSVHTAVKFYETAIEYGMLSVKSTCFDWLSLNLMHHVHEHPSRLREISVELMTELVKYNNLYVIQTEFSIYVLLKLWMFLKLHPAWSGCPKDMITATQEFLENRNEKASLLETEIGKPFERAFRVLKADWLIVHPYDVEMLKNDRIIPNSFLNIAFQNQWFRMLRVEQGIDSGPTELDEEDFFKNCLRCGRLLQTDSQHMWRWTGYNFGLDLVMSYDKGGIIKIKRNARSDNSMSLSQQRTRNIMYRIVATTVNDFQQVMTTQSTGVKLVTLHRSEDVRVMTLDPDLLVFPVILSVNFLVVSPVATDQ
;
A
#
# COMPACT_ATOMS: atom_id res chain seq x y z
N MET A 1 4.96 9.20 58.52
CA MET A 1 5.86 10.04 59.34
C MET A 1 6.85 10.70 58.37
N GLY A 2 7.11 12.02 58.44
CA GLY A 2 7.97 12.76 57.49
C GLY A 2 7.36 12.84 56.07
N GLN A 3 6.89 13.95 55.49
CA GLN A 3 7.27 15.38 55.44
C GLN A 3 8.53 15.74 54.60
N ASN A 4 8.36 16.85 53.87
CA ASN A 4 9.27 17.58 52.98
C ASN A 4 9.62 16.86 51.65
N SER A 5 9.48 17.46 50.45
CA SER A 5 9.69 18.84 49.93
C SER A 5 11.17 19.19 49.68
N SER A 6 11.55 20.00 48.68
CA SER A 6 10.73 20.80 47.75
C SER A 6 11.37 20.98 46.35
N SER A 7 10.50 21.05 45.33
CA SER A 7 10.53 21.78 44.04
C SER A 7 11.77 22.58 43.58
N TYR A 8 11.97 22.70 42.25
CA TYR A 8 11.88 23.94 41.44
C TYR A 8 12.49 23.79 40.02
N ILE A 9 12.08 24.69 39.12
CA ILE A 9 12.32 24.69 37.65
C ILE A 9 13.30 25.81 37.28
N SER A 10 14.24 25.57 36.34
CA SER A 10 14.83 26.53 35.37
C SER A 10 16.06 25.84 34.72
N SER A 11 16.11 25.50 33.43
CA SER A 11 16.10 26.27 32.18
C SER A 11 17.49 26.75 31.68
N SER A 12 17.84 26.25 30.49
CA SER A 12 18.47 26.98 29.36
C SER A 12 19.94 27.44 29.37
N TYR A 13 20.53 27.28 28.17
CA TYR A 13 21.64 28.02 27.54
C TYR A 13 23.13 27.75 27.83
N SER A 14 23.84 27.57 26.70
CA SER A 14 25.13 28.16 26.32
C SER A 14 26.47 27.42 26.54
N PHE A 15 26.91 26.80 25.45
CA PHE A 15 28.19 27.04 24.73
C PHE A 15 29.56 26.70 25.33
N THR A 16 30.42 26.20 24.44
CA THR A 16 31.78 25.70 24.69
C THR A 16 32.85 26.80 24.66
N LYS A 17 33.96 26.59 25.39
CA LYS A 17 35.31 26.99 24.96
C LYS A 17 36.44 26.32 25.75
N ASN A 18 37.66 26.51 25.26
CA ASN A 18 38.95 26.00 25.73
C ASN A 18 39.25 24.52 25.38
N LEU A 19 40.51 24.09 25.19
CA LEU A 19 41.79 24.79 25.42
C LEU A 19 42.82 24.50 24.32
N LEU A 20 43.57 25.52 23.86
CA LEU A 20 44.70 25.37 22.93
C LEU A 20 46.00 25.07 23.69
N SER A 21 46.79 24.10 23.23
CA SER A 21 48.14 23.82 23.73
C SER A 21 49.21 24.52 22.87
N LYS A 22 50.28 25.01 23.52
CA LYS A 22 51.44 25.64 22.86
C LYS A 22 52.63 24.68 22.80
N LYS A 23 53.39 24.70 21.71
CA LYS A 23 54.84 24.43 21.73
C LYS A 23 55.55 25.24 20.63
N ARG A 24 56.86 25.49 20.80
CA ARG A 24 57.60 26.55 20.06
C ARG A 24 59.10 26.21 19.92
N ARG A 25 59.63 26.36 18.71
CA ARG A 25 61.04 26.51 18.25
C ARG A 25 60.95 26.96 16.76
N ARG A 26 61.73 27.91 16.19
CA ARG A 26 63.21 28.11 16.15
C ARG A 26 63.96 27.00 15.40
N GLU A 27 65.12 27.21 14.76
CA GLU A 27 66.10 28.33 14.77
C GLU A 27 66.64 28.56 13.31
N ASP A 28 66.69 29.72 12.58
CA ASP A 28 65.88 30.98 12.61
C ASP A 28 65.80 31.89 11.29
N SER A 29 66.73 32.00 10.27
CA SER A 29 66.60 33.01 9.13
C SER A 29 67.42 32.83 7.79
N GLU A 30 66.85 33.23 6.61
CA GLU A 30 67.45 33.88 5.38
C GLU A 30 66.75 33.51 4.03
N SER A 31 65.79 34.31 3.48
CA SER A 31 65.41 34.35 2.02
C SER A 31 64.25 35.33 1.66
N ASP A 32 64.35 36.63 1.99
CA ASP A 32 63.25 37.62 1.85
C ASP A 32 62.88 38.06 0.39
N LEU A 33 63.00 37.16 -0.60
CA LEU A 33 62.60 37.42 -2.00
C LEU A 33 61.75 36.30 -2.65
N GLU A 34 61.75 35.07 -2.12
CA GLU A 34 60.86 34.00 -2.63
C GLU A 34 59.44 34.09 -2.04
N ASP A 35 59.28 34.73 -0.87
CA ASP A 35 58.02 34.68 -0.12
C ASP A 35 56.98 35.72 -0.58
N GLU A 36 57.35 36.78 -1.31
CA GLU A 36 56.35 37.68 -1.92
C GLU A 36 55.58 37.01 -3.05
N GLU A 37 56.25 36.27 -3.94
CA GLU A 37 55.59 35.53 -5.03
C GLU A 37 54.79 34.34 -4.46
N SER A 38 55.34 33.62 -3.47
CA SER A 38 54.62 32.58 -2.72
C SER A 38 53.38 33.12 -2.00
N ALA A 39 53.45 34.33 -1.41
CA ALA A 39 52.30 34.99 -0.78
C ALA A 39 51.27 35.49 -1.80
N LEU A 40 51.71 35.96 -2.98
CA LEU A 40 50.82 36.33 -4.08
C LEU A 40 50.04 35.09 -4.58
N GLU A 41 50.74 33.98 -4.86
CA GLU A 41 50.09 32.72 -5.26
C GLU A 41 49.12 32.20 -4.20
N ARG A 42 49.48 32.25 -2.91
CA ARG A 42 48.59 31.84 -1.80
C ARG A 42 47.38 32.75 -1.66
N SER A 43 47.54 34.06 -1.88
CA SER A 43 46.45 35.05 -1.91
C SER A 43 45.47 34.77 -3.06
N LEU A 44 46.00 34.62 -4.28
CA LEU A 44 45.26 34.33 -5.51
C LEU A 44 44.53 32.96 -5.45
N ASN A 45 45.12 31.97 -4.79
CA ASN A 45 44.49 30.65 -4.59
C ASN A 45 43.41 30.60 -3.50
N THR A 46 43.08 31.72 -2.83
CA THR A 46 41.89 31.76 -1.96
C THR A 46 40.61 31.75 -2.81
N LYS A 47 40.11 30.55 -3.16
CA LYS A 47 38.90 30.31 -3.97
C LYS A 47 37.61 30.77 -3.26
N ARG A 48 37.41 32.10 -3.18
CA ARG A 48 36.24 32.77 -2.59
C ARG A 48 34.99 32.51 -3.44
N ARG A 49 34.27 31.43 -3.13
CA ARG A 49 32.94 31.13 -3.69
C ARG A 49 31.91 32.20 -3.31
N LYS A 50 31.81 33.25 -4.12
CA LYS A 50 30.69 34.20 -4.07
C LYS A 50 29.44 33.51 -4.63
N LYS A 51 28.39 33.34 -3.82
CA LYS A 51 27.07 32.93 -4.35
C LYS A 51 26.55 34.08 -5.21
N LEU A 52 26.55 33.90 -6.53
CA LEU A 52 25.86 34.76 -7.48
C LEU A 52 24.37 34.41 -7.47
N GLN A 53 23.49 35.32 -7.90
CA GLN A 53 22.10 34.96 -8.19
C GLN A 53 22.10 33.95 -9.35
N SER A 54 21.30 32.89 -9.27
CA SER A 54 21.19 31.95 -10.39
C SER A 54 20.58 32.64 -11.62
N THR A 55 21.05 32.27 -12.81
CA THR A 55 20.43 32.68 -14.06
C THR A 55 18.99 32.18 -14.14
N SER A 56 18.68 30.99 -13.59
CA SER A 56 17.30 30.48 -13.49
C SER A 56 16.43 31.34 -12.57
N ASP A 57 16.88 31.67 -11.36
CA ASP A 57 16.17 32.57 -10.44
C ASP A 57 15.93 33.97 -11.04
N TYR A 58 16.86 34.46 -11.89
CA TYR A 58 16.68 35.72 -12.60
C TYR A 58 15.60 35.60 -13.68
N ILE A 59 15.70 34.59 -14.57
CA ILE A 59 14.74 34.33 -15.65
C ILE A 59 13.33 34.09 -15.09
N TYR A 60 13.19 33.25 -14.06
CA TYR A 60 11.91 32.99 -13.41
C TYR A 60 11.26 34.27 -12.88
N ARG A 61 12.05 35.18 -12.29
CA ARG A 61 11.51 36.46 -11.79
C ARG A 61 11.12 37.40 -12.93
N THR A 62 12.05 37.74 -13.84
CA THR A 62 11.81 38.80 -14.83
C THR A 62 10.96 38.33 -16.02
N MET A 63 11.09 37.08 -16.46
CA MET A 63 10.38 36.57 -17.63
C MET A 63 9.05 35.92 -17.26
N PHE A 64 8.98 35.13 -16.19
CA PHE A 64 7.74 34.45 -15.79
C PHE A 64 6.86 35.25 -14.82
N LEU A 65 7.40 35.76 -13.71
CA LEU A 65 6.59 36.50 -12.73
C LEU A 65 6.25 37.93 -13.17
N GLU A 66 7.22 38.66 -13.74
CA GLU A 66 7.02 40.04 -14.22
C GLU A 66 6.50 40.10 -15.68
N GLY A 67 6.65 39.02 -16.47
CA GLY A 67 6.20 38.95 -17.85
C GLY A 67 6.96 39.86 -18.83
N GLN A 68 8.22 40.20 -18.53
CA GLN A 68 9.03 41.05 -19.43
C GLN A 68 9.30 40.34 -20.76
N ASN A 69 9.06 41.03 -21.87
CA ASN A 69 9.28 40.56 -23.25
C ASN A 69 8.46 39.33 -23.70
N SER A 70 7.35 39.04 -23.03
CA SER A 70 6.40 37.98 -23.42
C SER A 70 5.83 38.18 -24.83
N ASP A 71 5.85 37.13 -25.64
CA ASP A 71 5.33 37.11 -27.04
C ASP A 71 3.98 36.38 -27.17
N VAL A 72 3.48 35.77 -26.09
CA VAL A 72 2.16 35.12 -26.03
C VAL A 72 1.53 35.28 -24.65
N THR A 73 0.20 35.41 -24.59
CA THR A 73 -0.59 35.33 -23.36
C THR A 73 -1.45 34.07 -23.39
N ILE A 74 -1.27 33.17 -22.43
CA ILE A 74 -2.18 32.02 -22.24
C ILE A 74 -3.27 32.42 -21.25
N VAL A 75 -4.52 32.10 -21.55
CA VAL A 75 -5.69 32.38 -20.70
C VAL A 75 -6.41 31.08 -20.39
N ALA A 76 -6.59 30.77 -19.11
CA ALA A 76 -7.26 29.56 -18.63
C ALA A 76 -7.87 29.81 -17.24
N LEU A 77 -9.00 29.18 -16.93
CA LEU A 77 -9.71 29.34 -15.64
C LEU A 77 -9.96 30.82 -15.24
N GLY A 78 -10.16 31.70 -16.23
CA GLY A 78 -10.35 33.15 -16.01
C GLY A 78 -9.08 33.94 -15.64
N ARG A 79 -7.91 33.30 -15.56
CA ARG A 79 -6.61 33.96 -15.35
C ARG A 79 -5.81 34.03 -16.64
N SER A 80 -4.99 35.08 -16.78
CA SER A 80 -4.02 35.26 -17.85
C SER A 80 -2.58 35.10 -17.33
N TRP A 81 -1.71 34.45 -18.12
CA TRP A 81 -0.27 34.37 -17.89
C TRP A 81 0.46 34.91 -19.13
N LYS A 82 1.36 35.87 -18.92
CA LYS A 82 2.28 36.39 -19.96
C LYS A 82 3.48 35.46 -20.05
N LEU A 83 3.70 34.87 -21.21
CA LEU A 83 4.64 33.77 -21.42
C LEU A 83 5.42 33.94 -22.74
N HIS A 84 6.37 33.04 -22.94
CA HIS A 84 7.31 33.06 -24.05
C HIS A 84 7.15 31.77 -24.87
N ARG A 85 6.89 31.88 -26.18
CA ARG A 85 6.71 30.74 -27.08
C ARG A 85 7.91 29.79 -27.06
N VAL A 86 9.12 30.33 -26.93
CA VAL A 86 10.36 29.53 -26.81
C VAL A 86 10.40 28.68 -25.53
N ASN A 87 10.02 29.21 -24.37
CA ASN A 87 9.96 28.44 -23.12
C ASN A 87 8.80 27.43 -23.14
N LEU A 88 7.64 27.83 -23.67
CA LEU A 88 6.48 26.96 -23.83
C LEU A 88 6.76 25.78 -24.79
N SER A 89 7.54 25.98 -25.86
CA SER A 89 7.88 24.93 -26.83
C SER A 89 8.78 23.79 -26.29
N GLN A 90 9.16 23.83 -25.01
CA GLN A 90 9.73 22.66 -24.31
C GLN A 90 8.66 21.58 -24.06
N SER A 91 7.39 21.97 -23.99
CA SER A 91 6.23 21.06 -23.98
C SER A 91 5.86 20.67 -25.42
N PRO A 92 5.70 19.37 -25.74
CA PRO A 92 5.27 18.92 -27.06
C PRO A 92 3.87 19.44 -27.46
N TYR A 93 2.97 19.63 -26.48
CA TYR A 93 1.65 20.24 -26.69
C TYR A 93 1.77 21.66 -27.26
N PHE A 94 2.55 22.52 -26.61
CA PHE A 94 2.75 23.90 -27.07
C PHE A 94 3.63 23.99 -28.32
N ALA A 95 4.66 23.15 -28.45
CA ALA A 95 5.46 23.06 -29.67
C ALA A 95 4.58 22.71 -30.89
N SER A 96 3.64 21.76 -30.73
CA SER A 96 2.67 21.40 -31.76
C SER A 96 1.73 22.57 -32.09
N MET A 97 1.15 23.20 -31.07
CA MET A 97 0.23 24.35 -31.19
C MET A 97 0.85 25.56 -31.92
N PHE A 98 2.15 25.81 -31.73
CA PHE A 98 2.84 26.93 -32.38
C PHE A 98 3.43 26.58 -33.75
N SER A 99 3.46 25.29 -34.12
CA SER A 99 3.98 24.81 -35.40
C SER A 99 2.92 24.81 -36.51
N GLY A 100 3.35 24.83 -37.77
CA GLY A 100 2.47 24.59 -38.91
C GLY A 100 1.40 25.68 -39.13
N SER A 101 0.16 25.25 -39.36
CA SER A 101 -0.95 26.10 -39.85
C SER A 101 -2.08 26.30 -38.85
N TRP A 102 -1.86 26.00 -37.56
CA TRP A 102 -2.82 26.30 -36.50
C TRP A 102 -3.02 27.82 -36.36
N LYS A 103 -4.22 28.26 -35.98
CA LYS A 103 -4.55 29.69 -35.82
C LYS A 103 -3.69 30.33 -34.72
N GLU A 104 -3.49 29.56 -33.66
CA GLU A 104 -2.69 29.76 -32.47
C GLU A 104 -1.19 29.99 -32.77
N SER A 105 -0.70 29.60 -33.96
CA SER A 105 0.66 29.94 -34.41
C SER A 105 0.89 31.45 -34.54
N THR A 106 -0.17 32.22 -34.81
CA THR A 106 -0.09 33.69 -35.04
C THR A 106 -0.76 34.54 -33.97
N GLU A 107 -1.58 33.97 -33.08
CA GLU A 107 -2.30 34.75 -32.07
C GLU A 107 -1.43 35.16 -30.87
N SER A 108 -1.54 36.43 -30.47
CA SER A 108 -0.85 36.95 -29.27
C SER A 108 -1.50 36.49 -27.95
N THR A 109 -2.74 35.99 -28.01
CA THR A 109 -3.52 35.57 -26.85
C THR A 109 -4.28 34.29 -27.19
N ILE A 110 -4.09 33.23 -26.42
CA ILE A 110 -4.68 31.90 -26.65
C ILE A 110 -5.49 31.51 -25.43
N ASN A 111 -6.75 31.12 -25.63
CA ASN A 111 -7.62 30.62 -24.57
C ASN A 111 -7.55 29.09 -24.55
N ILE A 112 -7.31 28.51 -23.37
CA ILE A 112 -7.33 27.06 -23.15
C ILE A 112 -8.51 26.75 -22.22
N GLU A 113 -9.47 25.99 -22.73
CA GLU A 113 -10.56 25.46 -21.92
C GLU A 113 -10.06 24.29 -21.07
N ILE A 114 -10.32 24.35 -19.77
CA ILE A 114 -9.91 23.33 -18.80
C ILE A 114 -11.18 22.62 -18.33
N GLN A 115 -11.31 21.34 -18.68
CA GLN A 115 -12.44 20.49 -18.30
C GLN A 115 -12.15 19.61 -17.09
N ASP A 116 -10.87 19.38 -16.80
CA ASP A 116 -10.40 18.59 -15.66
C ASP A 116 -10.55 19.39 -14.34
N PRO A 117 -11.30 18.87 -13.34
CA PRO A 117 -11.54 19.57 -12.07
C PRO A 117 -10.36 19.56 -11.09
N ASN A 118 -9.34 18.72 -11.31
CA ASN A 118 -8.11 18.72 -10.52
C ASN A 118 -7.13 19.81 -10.98
N ILE A 119 -7.24 20.29 -12.23
CA ILE A 119 -6.41 21.39 -12.74
C ILE A 119 -6.87 22.72 -12.11
N THR A 120 -5.94 23.40 -11.44
CA THR A 120 -6.21 24.66 -10.74
C THR A 120 -5.35 25.80 -11.27
N ILE A 121 -5.73 27.04 -10.93
CA ILE A 121 -4.89 28.22 -11.17
C ILE A 121 -3.48 28.08 -10.54
N VAL A 122 -3.37 27.38 -9.40
CA VAL A 122 -2.08 27.14 -8.74
C VAL A 122 -1.25 26.16 -9.57
N SER A 123 -1.81 25.00 -9.93
CA SER A 123 -1.06 23.98 -10.67
C SER A 123 -0.68 24.40 -12.09
N LEU A 124 -1.53 25.17 -12.80
CA LEU A 124 -1.17 25.82 -14.05
C LEU A 124 0.00 26.80 -13.87
N THR A 125 0.03 27.56 -12.76
CA THR A 125 1.15 28.47 -12.46
C THR A 125 2.45 27.70 -12.19
N ILE A 126 2.39 26.56 -11.49
CA ILE A 126 3.56 25.69 -11.26
C ILE A 126 4.05 25.08 -12.57
N CYS A 127 3.15 24.55 -13.41
CA CYS A 127 3.49 23.97 -14.71
C CYS A 127 4.14 25.01 -15.63
N PHE A 128 3.52 26.18 -15.83
CA PHE A 128 4.13 27.23 -16.64
C PHE A 128 5.44 27.75 -16.03
N GLY A 129 5.54 27.83 -14.71
CA GLY A 129 6.74 28.26 -14.00
C GLY A 129 7.93 27.31 -14.14
N SER A 130 7.69 26.00 -14.20
CA SER A 130 8.72 24.97 -14.42
C SER A 130 9.52 25.18 -15.71
N LEU A 131 8.92 25.80 -16.72
CA LEU A 131 9.54 26.07 -18.02
C LEU A 131 10.56 27.22 -17.99
N TYR A 132 10.74 27.86 -16.82
CA TYR A 132 11.66 28.97 -16.58
C TYR A 132 12.63 28.71 -15.41
N LYS A 133 12.50 27.57 -14.70
CA LYS A 133 13.35 27.24 -13.56
C LYS A 133 13.69 25.74 -13.49
N ASP A 134 14.95 25.49 -13.13
CA ASP A 134 15.60 24.19 -12.93
C ASP A 134 15.15 23.44 -11.67
N GLU A 135 14.86 24.15 -10.57
CA GLU A 135 14.40 23.56 -9.31
C GLU A 135 12.94 23.96 -8.97
N ILE A 136 12.10 22.96 -8.64
CA ILE A 136 10.69 23.14 -8.27
C ILE A 136 10.43 22.48 -6.92
N THR A 137 9.95 23.26 -5.95
CA THR A 137 9.42 22.73 -4.68
C THR A 137 7.90 22.58 -4.81
N LEU A 138 7.36 21.43 -4.41
CA LEU A 138 5.96 21.07 -4.59
C LEU A 138 5.44 20.43 -3.29
N ASP A 139 4.25 20.81 -2.83
CA ASP A 139 3.59 20.15 -1.70
C ASP A 139 2.81 18.90 -2.17
N GLY A 140 2.77 17.85 -1.34
CA GLY A 140 2.02 16.62 -1.66
C GLY A 140 0.51 16.84 -1.88
N ASN A 141 -0.05 17.93 -1.35
CA ASN A 141 -1.43 18.36 -1.59
C ASN A 141 -1.63 18.97 -3.00
N GLU A 142 -0.59 19.60 -3.56
CA GLU A 142 -0.62 20.23 -4.89
C GLU A 142 -0.32 19.22 -6.01
N ALA A 143 0.36 18.12 -5.68
CA ALA A 143 0.88 17.11 -6.60
C ALA A 143 -0.15 16.56 -7.61
N ILE A 144 -1.39 16.33 -7.18
CA ILE A 144 -2.48 15.82 -8.06
C ILE A 144 -2.80 16.84 -9.15
N GLY A 145 -3.00 18.10 -8.78
CA GLY A 145 -3.35 19.15 -9.75
C GLY A 145 -2.21 19.50 -10.70
N VAL A 146 -0.95 19.34 -10.25
CA VAL A 146 0.24 19.52 -11.09
C VAL A 146 0.45 18.31 -12.00
N ALA A 147 0.20 17.07 -11.55
CA ALA A 147 0.17 15.89 -12.42
C ALA A 147 -0.88 16.03 -13.53
N ALA A 148 -2.09 16.47 -13.19
CA ALA A 148 -3.17 16.73 -14.15
C ALA A 148 -2.77 17.74 -15.23
N ALA A 149 -2.23 18.90 -14.82
CA ALA A 149 -1.79 19.94 -15.74
C ALA A 149 -0.52 19.56 -16.54
N ALA A 150 0.39 18.79 -15.94
CA ALA A 150 1.56 18.25 -16.64
C ALA A 150 1.15 17.24 -17.70
N SER A 151 0.20 16.34 -17.41
CA SER A 151 -0.36 15.37 -18.35
C SER A 151 -1.09 16.07 -19.52
N LEU A 152 -1.89 17.11 -19.24
CA LEU A 152 -2.55 17.91 -20.29
C LEU A 152 -1.54 18.55 -21.25
N PHE A 153 -0.41 19.06 -20.73
CA PHE A 153 0.63 19.73 -21.50
C PHE A 153 1.80 18.80 -21.91
N GLN A 154 1.69 17.49 -21.71
CA GLN A 154 2.71 16.49 -22.08
C GLN A 154 4.11 16.79 -21.49
N MET A 155 4.12 17.19 -20.22
CA MET A 155 5.31 17.65 -19.48
C MET A 155 5.91 16.52 -18.64
N GLU A 156 6.33 15.45 -19.31
CA GLU A 156 6.62 14.16 -18.65
C GLU A 156 7.64 14.23 -17.51
N PRO A 157 8.74 15.01 -17.55
CA PRO A 157 9.65 15.15 -16.41
C PRO A 157 9.00 15.75 -15.15
N LEU A 158 7.97 16.58 -15.31
CA LEU A 158 7.17 17.11 -14.20
C LEU A 158 6.15 16.07 -13.70
N LEU A 159 5.58 15.27 -14.61
CA LEU A 159 4.68 14.16 -14.27
C LEU A 159 5.42 13.03 -13.53
N ASP A 160 6.67 12.73 -13.89
CA ASP A 160 7.57 11.82 -13.18
C ASP A 160 7.92 12.34 -11.78
N TYR A 161 8.20 13.64 -11.63
CA TYR A 161 8.45 14.25 -10.32
C TYR A 161 7.22 14.23 -9.42
N CYS A 162 6.04 14.55 -9.97
CA CYS A 162 4.76 14.38 -9.26
C CYS A 162 4.52 12.90 -8.90
N SER A 163 4.86 11.96 -9.80
CA SER A 163 4.76 10.52 -9.51
C SER A 163 5.59 10.15 -8.30
N GLU A 164 6.85 10.57 -8.25
CA GLU A 164 7.73 10.27 -7.11
C GLU A 164 7.20 10.84 -5.79
N LEU A 165 6.75 12.10 -5.79
CA LEU A 165 6.18 12.73 -4.61
C LEU A 165 4.91 12.02 -4.13
N LEU A 166 4.04 11.57 -5.05
CA LEU A 166 2.85 10.78 -4.71
C LEU A 166 3.23 9.41 -4.12
N ARG A 167 4.23 8.70 -4.67
CA ARG A 167 4.71 7.40 -4.12
C ARG A 167 5.20 7.53 -2.68
N GLN A 168 5.97 8.58 -2.38
CA GLN A 168 6.51 8.82 -1.04
C GLN A 168 5.42 9.17 -0.01
N ASN A 169 4.28 9.71 -0.45
CA ASN A 169 3.17 10.15 0.40
C ASN A 169 1.95 9.20 0.37
N VAL A 170 2.12 7.93 -0.01
CA VAL A 170 1.07 6.91 0.10
C VAL A 170 0.83 6.58 1.58
N SER A 171 -0.44 6.68 1.99
CA SER A 171 -0.92 6.50 3.37
C SER A 171 -2.39 6.08 3.38
N VAL A 172 -2.95 5.73 4.54
CA VAL A 172 -4.38 5.44 4.71
C VAL A 172 -5.29 6.59 4.29
N HIS A 173 -4.78 7.83 4.27
CA HIS A 173 -5.54 9.01 3.86
C HIS A 173 -5.48 9.32 2.37
N THR A 174 -4.48 8.79 1.65
CA THR A 174 -4.15 9.17 0.27
C THR A 174 -4.24 8.01 -0.72
N ALA A 175 -4.01 6.76 -0.30
CA ALA A 175 -3.80 5.62 -1.20
C ALA A 175 -4.94 5.38 -2.22
N VAL A 176 -6.21 5.54 -1.81
CA VAL A 176 -7.35 5.36 -2.74
C VAL A 176 -7.39 6.48 -3.78
N LYS A 177 -7.33 7.76 -3.34
CA LYS A 177 -7.33 8.90 -4.27
C LYS A 177 -6.12 8.88 -5.20
N PHE A 178 -4.94 8.52 -4.69
CA PHE A 178 -3.71 8.42 -5.48
C PHE A 178 -3.78 7.26 -6.48
N TYR A 179 -4.42 6.13 -6.14
CA TYR A 179 -4.68 5.04 -7.09
C TYR A 179 -5.62 5.46 -8.22
N GLU A 180 -6.69 6.20 -7.92
CA GLU A 180 -7.66 6.70 -8.91
C GLU A 180 -7.01 7.76 -9.82
N THR A 181 -6.32 8.75 -9.23
CA THR A 181 -5.49 9.75 -9.94
C THR A 181 -4.46 9.09 -10.86
N ALA A 182 -3.83 7.99 -10.41
CA ALA A 182 -2.82 7.28 -11.18
C ALA A 182 -3.39 6.42 -12.32
N ILE A 183 -4.70 6.13 -12.32
CA ILE A 183 -5.40 5.60 -13.49
C ILE A 183 -5.75 6.74 -14.45
N GLU A 184 -6.26 7.86 -13.93
CA GLU A 184 -6.70 9.02 -14.69
C GLU A 184 -5.56 9.63 -15.54
N TYR A 185 -4.36 9.78 -14.96
CA TYR A 185 -3.17 10.34 -15.63
C TYR A 185 -2.13 9.29 -16.04
N GLY A 186 -2.49 8.00 -16.07
CA GLY A 186 -1.60 6.92 -16.56
C GLY A 186 -0.34 6.64 -15.73
N MET A 187 -0.26 7.13 -14.48
CA MET A 187 0.92 7.10 -13.61
C MET A 187 1.17 5.69 -13.02
N LEU A 188 1.55 4.72 -13.87
CA LEU A 188 1.63 3.28 -13.54
C LEU A 188 2.42 2.96 -12.26
N SER A 189 3.50 3.70 -11.97
CA SER A 189 4.34 3.52 -10.78
C SER A 189 3.60 3.89 -9.49
N VAL A 190 2.82 4.98 -9.49
CA VAL A 190 1.94 5.39 -8.38
C VAL A 190 0.82 4.38 -8.21
N LYS A 191 0.22 3.92 -9.32
CA LYS A 191 -0.86 2.92 -9.32
C LYS A 191 -0.43 1.62 -8.62
N SER A 192 0.74 1.06 -8.98
CA SER A 192 1.26 -0.13 -8.29
C SER A 192 1.51 0.15 -6.81
N THR A 193 2.25 1.22 -6.49
CA THR A 193 2.60 1.56 -5.10
C THR A 193 1.36 1.69 -4.20
N CYS A 194 0.28 2.29 -4.70
CA CYS A 194 -0.98 2.40 -3.97
C CYS A 194 -1.72 1.05 -3.85
N PHE A 195 -1.74 0.23 -4.91
CA PHE A 195 -2.35 -1.10 -4.89
C PHE A 195 -1.60 -2.06 -3.95
N ASP A 196 -0.27 -2.06 -3.98
CA ASP A 196 0.59 -2.86 -3.12
C ASP A 196 0.42 -2.45 -1.65
N TRP A 197 0.44 -1.14 -1.35
CA TRP A 197 0.15 -0.60 -0.01
C TRP A 197 -1.25 -1.00 0.49
N LEU A 198 -2.28 -0.92 -0.36
CA LEU A 198 -3.63 -1.38 -0.01
C LEU A 198 -3.67 -2.89 0.21
N SER A 199 -3.01 -3.70 -0.62
CA SER A 199 -2.99 -5.16 -0.48
C SER A 199 -2.33 -5.65 0.81
N LEU A 200 -1.41 -4.85 1.36
CA LEU A 200 -0.81 -5.07 2.68
C LEU A 200 -1.73 -4.61 3.81
N ASN A 201 -2.29 -3.41 3.70
CA ASN A 201 -2.90 -2.70 4.84
C ASN A 201 -4.44 -2.82 4.94
N LEU A 202 -5.11 -3.38 3.94
CA LEU A 202 -6.58 -3.48 3.89
C LEU A 202 -7.17 -4.15 5.14
N MET A 203 -6.59 -5.29 5.54
CA MET A 203 -7.18 -6.22 6.51
C MET A 203 -6.76 -5.97 7.97
N HIS A 204 -5.72 -5.18 8.26
CA HIS A 204 -5.35 -4.80 9.63
C HIS A 204 -5.46 -3.31 9.93
N HIS A 205 -5.51 -2.43 8.92
CA HIS A 205 -5.47 -0.98 9.15
C HIS A 205 -6.60 -0.22 8.43
N VAL A 206 -6.79 -0.38 7.11
CA VAL A 206 -7.82 0.39 6.38
C VAL A 206 -9.24 0.11 6.91
N HIS A 207 -9.50 -1.12 7.37
CA HIS A 207 -10.77 -1.48 8.00
C HIS A 207 -11.12 -0.69 9.28
N GLU A 208 -10.13 -0.06 9.94
CA GLU A 208 -10.32 0.79 11.12
C GLU A 208 -10.81 2.21 10.75
N HIS A 209 -10.83 2.54 9.46
CA HIS A 209 -11.18 3.86 8.93
C HIS A 209 -12.37 3.79 7.97
N PRO A 210 -13.64 3.78 8.46
CA PRO A 210 -14.84 3.60 7.63
C PRO A 210 -14.99 4.58 6.47
N SER A 211 -14.52 5.82 6.61
CA SER A 211 -14.49 6.81 5.51
C SER A 211 -13.58 6.38 4.36
N ARG A 212 -12.38 5.89 4.67
CA ARG A 212 -11.38 5.43 3.69
C ARG A 212 -11.79 4.09 3.07
N LEU A 213 -12.36 3.18 3.88
CA LEU A 213 -12.95 1.95 3.37
C LEU A 213 -14.09 2.25 2.38
N ARG A 214 -14.98 3.21 2.69
CA ARG A 214 -16.06 3.67 1.78
C ARG A 214 -15.52 4.17 0.43
N GLU A 215 -14.33 4.77 0.38
CA GLU A 215 -13.79 5.34 -0.87
C GLU A 215 -13.49 4.24 -1.90
N ILE A 216 -12.84 3.14 -1.50
CA ILE A 216 -12.41 2.02 -2.37
C ILE A 216 -13.52 1.61 -3.37
N SER A 217 -13.27 1.80 -4.66
CA SER A 217 -14.18 1.43 -5.76
C SER A 217 -14.42 -0.08 -5.85
N VAL A 218 -15.49 -0.49 -6.53
CA VAL A 218 -15.83 -1.92 -6.65
C VAL A 218 -14.80 -2.66 -7.51
N GLU A 219 -14.30 -1.99 -8.54
CA GLU A 219 -13.16 -2.38 -9.38
C GLU A 219 -11.93 -2.69 -8.50
N LEU A 220 -11.50 -1.72 -7.70
CA LEU A 220 -10.33 -1.83 -6.83
C LEU A 220 -10.51 -2.92 -5.76
N MET A 221 -11.69 -2.99 -5.12
CA MET A 221 -11.98 -4.05 -4.15
C MET A 221 -11.99 -5.44 -4.79
N THR A 222 -12.52 -5.58 -6.01
CA THR A 222 -12.53 -6.87 -6.73
C THR A 222 -11.11 -7.33 -7.02
N GLU A 223 -10.25 -6.46 -7.56
CA GLU A 223 -8.86 -6.83 -7.85
C GLU A 223 -8.03 -7.07 -6.56
N LEU A 224 -8.26 -6.30 -5.48
CA LEU A 224 -7.63 -6.55 -4.17
C LEU A 224 -8.03 -7.90 -3.58
N VAL A 225 -9.31 -8.28 -3.59
CA VAL A 225 -9.79 -9.57 -3.04
C VAL A 225 -9.37 -10.75 -3.92
N LYS A 226 -9.23 -10.54 -5.23
CA LYS A 226 -8.70 -11.51 -6.20
C LYS A 226 -7.18 -11.69 -6.12
N TYR A 227 -6.44 -10.73 -5.57
CA TYR A 227 -4.97 -10.75 -5.59
C TYR A 227 -4.37 -11.85 -4.68
N ASN A 228 -3.48 -12.66 -5.25
CA ASN A 228 -2.80 -13.77 -4.57
C ASN A 228 -1.91 -13.33 -3.40
N ASN A 229 -1.45 -12.06 -3.41
CA ASN A 229 -0.60 -11.47 -2.37
C ASN A 229 -1.35 -10.63 -1.33
N LEU A 230 -2.69 -10.59 -1.36
CA LEU A 230 -3.48 -9.93 -0.31
C LEU A 230 -3.10 -10.46 1.08
N TYR A 231 -2.83 -9.57 2.02
CA TYR A 231 -2.52 -9.92 3.41
C TYR A 231 -3.82 -10.19 4.17
N VAL A 232 -4.27 -11.45 4.12
CA VAL A 232 -5.50 -11.89 4.78
C VAL A 232 -5.25 -12.11 6.27
N ILE A 233 -5.83 -11.28 7.13
CA ILE A 233 -5.73 -11.44 8.59
C ILE A 233 -6.85 -12.33 9.10
N GLN A 234 -6.53 -13.21 10.06
CA GLN A 234 -7.37 -14.33 10.48
C GLN A 234 -7.65 -15.31 9.33
N THR A 235 -8.71 -15.15 8.53
CA THR A 235 -9.16 -16.16 7.53
C THR A 235 -9.83 -15.54 6.30
N GLU A 236 -10.08 -16.36 5.26
CA GLU A 236 -10.95 -16.00 4.12
C GLU A 236 -12.32 -15.44 4.57
N PHE A 237 -12.89 -15.96 5.66
CA PHE A 237 -14.17 -15.48 6.21
C PHE A 237 -14.09 -14.03 6.73
N SER A 238 -12.92 -13.60 7.19
CA SER A 238 -12.69 -12.21 7.60
C SER A 238 -12.74 -11.26 6.40
N ILE A 239 -12.44 -11.73 5.19
CA ILE A 239 -12.61 -10.97 3.94
C ILE A 239 -14.10 -10.82 3.60
N TYR A 240 -14.90 -11.88 3.79
CA TYR A 240 -16.36 -11.80 3.66
C TYR A 240 -16.96 -10.76 4.64
N VAL A 241 -16.50 -10.75 5.90
CA VAL A 241 -16.90 -9.73 6.89
C VAL A 241 -16.51 -8.33 6.43
N LEU A 242 -15.28 -8.13 5.94
CA LEU A 242 -14.86 -6.83 5.40
C LEU A 242 -15.75 -6.37 4.24
N LEU A 243 -16.06 -7.25 3.29
CA LEU A 243 -16.92 -6.94 2.14
C LEU A 243 -18.36 -6.62 2.56
N LYS A 244 -18.91 -7.32 3.56
CA LYS A 244 -20.21 -7.02 4.19
C LYS A 244 -20.23 -5.58 4.74
N LEU A 245 -19.21 -5.18 5.50
CA LEU A 245 -19.08 -3.84 6.09
C LEU A 245 -18.85 -2.74 5.02
N TRP A 246 -17.97 -3.00 4.05
CA TRP A 246 -17.69 -2.10 2.93
C TRP A 246 -18.90 -1.85 2.03
N MET A 247 -19.64 -2.91 1.69
CA MET A 247 -20.88 -2.80 0.90
C MET A 247 -21.93 -1.97 1.65
N PHE A 248 -22.09 -2.18 2.97
CA PHE A 248 -22.96 -1.32 3.80
C PHE A 248 -22.54 0.16 3.73
N LEU A 249 -21.24 0.46 3.86
CA LEU A 249 -20.72 1.82 3.77
C LEU A 249 -20.95 2.48 2.41
N LYS A 250 -20.86 1.72 1.31
CA LYS A 250 -21.17 2.17 -0.05
C LYS A 250 -22.67 2.41 -0.26
N LEU A 251 -23.52 1.54 0.28
CA LEU A 251 -24.99 1.68 0.23
C LEU A 251 -25.51 2.84 1.12
N HIS A 252 -24.77 3.24 2.14
CA HIS A 252 -25.13 4.33 3.05
C HIS A 252 -24.06 5.44 3.06
N PRO A 253 -23.94 6.29 2.02
CA PRO A 253 -22.92 7.34 1.94
C PRO A 253 -22.97 8.35 3.09
N ALA A 254 -24.17 8.62 3.62
CA ALA A 254 -24.39 9.55 4.73
C ALA A 254 -24.05 8.99 6.12
N TRP A 255 -23.77 7.68 6.25
CA TRP A 255 -23.44 7.08 7.54
C TRP A 255 -22.08 7.56 8.06
N SER A 256 -22.00 7.89 9.35
CA SER A 256 -20.77 8.27 10.04
C SER A 256 -20.80 7.81 11.50
N GLY A 257 -19.81 7.02 11.91
CA GLY A 257 -19.64 6.45 13.24
C GLY A 257 -18.29 5.74 13.36
N CYS A 258 -18.01 5.10 14.49
CA CYS A 258 -16.77 4.33 14.67
C CYS A 258 -16.88 2.90 14.10
N PRO A 259 -15.76 2.16 13.97
CA PRO A 259 -15.78 0.78 13.44
C PRO A 259 -16.67 -0.20 14.21
N LYS A 260 -16.95 0.04 15.50
CA LYS A 260 -17.88 -0.79 16.30
C LYS A 260 -19.34 -0.52 15.89
N ASP A 261 -19.71 0.76 15.79
CA ASP A 261 -21.05 1.19 15.38
C ASP A 261 -21.35 0.72 13.95
N MET A 262 -20.33 0.68 13.08
CA MET A 262 -20.42 0.15 11.72
C MET A 262 -20.88 -1.31 11.69
N ILE A 263 -20.36 -2.15 12.59
CA ILE A 263 -20.71 -3.57 12.67
C ILE A 263 -22.18 -3.71 13.08
N THR A 264 -22.61 -2.99 14.13
CA THR A 264 -24.00 -2.99 14.60
C THR A 264 -24.96 -2.50 13.52
N ALA A 265 -24.70 -1.34 12.90
CA ALA A 265 -25.55 -0.76 11.87
C ALA A 265 -25.61 -1.63 10.59
N THR A 266 -24.51 -2.32 10.25
CA THR A 266 -24.51 -3.31 9.16
C THR A 266 -25.38 -4.52 9.48
N GLN A 267 -25.39 -4.97 10.74
CA GLN A 267 -26.22 -6.08 11.17
C GLN A 267 -27.71 -5.70 11.18
N GLU A 268 -28.05 -4.55 11.79
CA GLU A 268 -29.40 -3.98 11.78
C GLU A 268 -29.93 -3.80 10.35
N PHE A 269 -29.10 -3.33 9.42
CA PHE A 269 -29.46 -3.21 8.01
C PHE A 269 -29.86 -4.55 7.38
N LEU A 270 -29.09 -5.62 7.61
CA LEU A 270 -29.37 -6.94 7.02
C LEU A 270 -30.57 -7.66 7.66
N GLU A 271 -30.77 -7.48 8.97
CA GLU A 271 -31.90 -8.05 9.71
C GLU A 271 -33.23 -7.42 9.28
N ASN A 272 -33.26 -6.10 9.05
CA ASN A 272 -34.45 -5.37 8.59
C ASN A 272 -34.81 -5.60 7.09
N ARG A 273 -34.06 -6.44 6.36
CA ARG A 273 -34.34 -6.73 4.93
C ARG A 273 -35.55 -7.64 4.74
N ASN A 274 -36.59 -7.08 4.12
CA ASN A 274 -37.84 -7.78 3.79
C ASN A 274 -37.75 -8.68 2.54
N GLU A 275 -36.75 -8.49 1.67
CA GLU A 275 -36.60 -9.34 0.48
C GLU A 275 -36.23 -10.78 0.85
N LYS A 276 -36.80 -11.75 0.13
CA LYS A 276 -36.39 -13.17 0.24
C LYS A 276 -35.19 -13.52 -0.63
N ALA A 277 -34.81 -12.66 -1.57
CA ALA A 277 -33.66 -12.84 -2.45
C ALA A 277 -32.34 -12.50 -1.75
N SER A 278 -31.24 -13.06 -2.25
CA SER A 278 -29.90 -12.76 -1.77
C SER A 278 -29.55 -11.31 -2.15
N LEU A 279 -28.83 -10.57 -1.30
CA LEU A 279 -28.59 -9.13 -1.54
C LEU A 279 -27.91 -8.90 -2.90
N LEU A 280 -26.96 -9.77 -3.28
CA LEU A 280 -26.23 -9.68 -4.56
C LEU A 280 -27.09 -9.99 -5.80
N GLU A 281 -28.30 -10.52 -5.63
CA GLU A 281 -29.29 -10.73 -6.71
C GLU A 281 -30.25 -9.52 -6.86
N THR A 282 -30.29 -8.62 -5.87
CA THR A 282 -31.09 -7.38 -5.94
C THR A 282 -30.38 -6.28 -6.73
N GLU A 283 -31.13 -5.35 -7.32
CA GLU A 283 -30.54 -4.23 -8.08
C GLU A 283 -29.56 -3.36 -7.25
N ILE A 284 -29.72 -3.28 -5.93
CA ILE A 284 -28.77 -2.54 -5.06
C ILE A 284 -27.49 -3.32 -4.74
N GLY A 285 -27.54 -4.65 -4.64
CA GLY A 285 -26.38 -5.49 -4.30
C GLY A 285 -25.61 -6.03 -5.52
N LYS A 286 -26.29 -6.18 -6.66
CA LYS A 286 -25.75 -6.66 -7.93
C LYS A 286 -24.48 -5.94 -8.43
N PRO A 287 -24.29 -4.61 -8.25
CA PRO A 287 -23.02 -3.97 -8.58
C PRO A 287 -21.80 -4.55 -7.85
N PHE A 288 -22.00 -5.05 -6.62
CA PHE A 288 -20.96 -5.59 -5.74
C PHE A 288 -20.69 -7.08 -5.96
N GLU A 289 -21.52 -7.78 -6.74
CA GLU A 289 -21.48 -9.24 -6.91
C GLU A 289 -20.07 -9.75 -7.24
N ARG A 290 -19.42 -9.15 -8.24
CA ARG A 290 -18.04 -9.45 -8.66
C ARG A 290 -17.00 -9.42 -7.53
N ALA A 291 -17.14 -8.54 -6.54
CA ALA A 291 -16.20 -8.43 -5.43
C ALA A 291 -16.37 -9.58 -4.41
N PHE A 292 -17.59 -10.09 -4.25
CA PHE A 292 -17.86 -11.32 -3.50
C PHE A 292 -17.56 -12.58 -4.32
N ARG A 293 -17.73 -12.54 -5.65
CA ARG A 293 -17.54 -13.66 -6.57
C ARG A 293 -16.11 -14.18 -6.63
N VAL A 294 -15.13 -13.33 -6.27
CA VAL A 294 -13.70 -13.67 -6.15
C VAL A 294 -13.30 -14.19 -4.75
N LEU A 295 -14.23 -14.30 -3.80
CA LEU A 295 -14.00 -15.02 -2.54
C LEU A 295 -13.88 -16.53 -2.79
N LYS A 296 -12.97 -17.19 -2.08
CA LYS A 296 -12.82 -18.64 -2.15
C LYS A 296 -13.89 -19.32 -1.29
N ALA A 297 -15.09 -19.50 -1.85
CA ALA A 297 -16.26 -20.05 -1.14
C ALA A 297 -16.00 -21.39 -0.41
N ASP A 298 -15.12 -22.24 -0.95
CA ASP A 298 -14.59 -23.45 -0.28
C ASP A 298 -14.11 -23.20 1.15
N TRP A 299 -13.46 -22.05 1.41
CA TRP A 299 -12.89 -21.67 2.70
C TRP A 299 -13.79 -20.76 3.54
N LEU A 300 -14.97 -20.37 3.03
CA LEU A 300 -16.00 -19.66 3.80
C LEU A 300 -16.90 -20.61 4.61
N ILE A 301 -16.94 -21.90 4.25
CA ILE A 301 -17.90 -22.88 4.81
C ILE A 301 -17.25 -23.89 5.77
N VAL A 302 -16.00 -23.65 6.19
CA VAL A 302 -15.22 -24.59 7.02
C VAL A 302 -15.58 -24.55 8.51
N HIS A 303 -16.50 -23.70 8.95
CA HIS A 303 -16.87 -23.53 10.35
C HIS A 303 -18.38 -23.32 10.51
N PRO A 304 -19.06 -23.93 11.51
CA PRO A 304 -20.53 -23.97 11.55
C PRO A 304 -21.16 -22.59 11.78
N TYR A 305 -20.60 -21.75 12.65
CA TYR A 305 -21.12 -20.40 12.88
C TYR A 305 -20.95 -19.49 11.66
N ASP A 306 -19.90 -19.71 10.87
CA ASP A 306 -19.61 -18.96 9.65
C ASP A 306 -20.67 -19.28 8.57
N VAL A 307 -21.03 -20.58 8.45
CA VAL A 307 -22.15 -21.06 7.62
C VAL A 307 -23.52 -20.57 8.11
N GLU A 308 -23.71 -20.43 9.43
CA GLU A 308 -24.93 -19.88 10.02
C GLU A 308 -25.05 -18.37 9.71
N MET A 309 -23.98 -17.61 9.88
CA MET A 309 -23.95 -16.17 9.58
C MET A 309 -24.17 -15.90 8.07
N LEU A 310 -23.56 -16.69 7.18
CA LEU A 310 -23.82 -16.60 5.73
C LEU A 310 -25.30 -16.77 5.37
N LYS A 311 -26.00 -17.69 6.04
CA LYS A 311 -27.44 -17.94 5.84
C LYS A 311 -28.30 -16.82 6.41
N ASN A 312 -27.93 -16.28 7.58
CA ASN A 312 -28.69 -15.21 8.25
C ASN A 312 -28.52 -13.86 7.53
N ASP A 313 -27.31 -13.54 7.07
CA ASP A 313 -26.98 -12.32 6.32
C ASP A 313 -27.75 -12.21 4.99
N ARG A 314 -28.02 -13.36 4.35
CA ARG A 314 -28.68 -13.45 3.03
C ARG A 314 -28.01 -12.54 1.99
N ILE A 315 -26.67 -12.45 2.01
CA ILE A 315 -25.89 -11.69 1.02
C ILE A 315 -25.56 -12.56 -0.19
N ILE A 316 -24.85 -13.66 0.03
CA ILE A 316 -24.36 -14.57 -1.01
C ILE A 316 -25.45 -15.56 -1.44
N PRO A 317 -25.69 -15.76 -2.75
CA PRO A 317 -26.63 -16.76 -3.24
C PRO A 317 -26.24 -18.20 -2.88
N ASN A 318 -27.24 -19.02 -2.52
CA ASN A 318 -27.03 -20.45 -2.25
C ASN A 318 -26.42 -21.19 -3.45
N SER A 319 -26.70 -20.76 -4.68
CA SER A 319 -26.11 -21.31 -5.91
C SER A 319 -24.58 -21.21 -5.96
N PHE A 320 -23.99 -20.16 -5.36
CA PHE A 320 -22.55 -19.98 -5.23
C PHE A 320 -21.99 -20.97 -4.18
N LEU A 321 -22.62 -21.05 -3.00
CA LEU A 321 -22.16 -21.93 -1.91
C LEU A 321 -22.35 -23.43 -2.21
N ASN A 322 -23.33 -23.81 -3.03
CA ASN A 322 -23.62 -25.21 -3.36
C ASN A 322 -22.43 -25.96 -3.96
N ILE A 323 -21.64 -25.30 -4.84
CA ILE A 323 -20.44 -25.90 -5.45
C ILE A 323 -19.37 -26.12 -4.37
N ALA A 324 -19.16 -25.15 -3.47
CA ALA A 324 -18.25 -25.29 -2.34
C ALA A 324 -18.67 -26.45 -1.42
N PHE A 325 -19.96 -26.58 -1.08
CA PHE A 325 -20.44 -27.71 -0.26
C PHE A 325 -20.17 -29.08 -0.92
N GLN A 326 -20.36 -29.20 -2.23
CA GLN A 326 -20.04 -30.41 -2.98
C GLN A 326 -18.53 -30.71 -2.99
N ASN A 327 -17.69 -29.71 -3.26
CA ASN A 327 -16.23 -29.82 -3.26
C ASN A 327 -15.69 -30.24 -1.88
N GLN A 328 -16.13 -29.57 -0.81
CA GLN A 328 -15.70 -29.87 0.56
C GLN A 328 -16.15 -31.27 1.00
N TRP A 329 -17.38 -31.67 0.68
CA TRP A 329 -17.88 -33.03 0.95
C TRP A 329 -17.06 -34.10 0.22
N PHE A 330 -16.77 -33.91 -1.07
CA PHE A 330 -15.97 -34.87 -1.83
C PHE A 330 -14.51 -34.94 -1.36
N ARG A 331 -13.89 -33.79 -1.04
CA ARG A 331 -12.56 -33.73 -0.41
C ARG A 331 -12.54 -34.47 0.94
N MET A 332 -13.58 -34.31 1.76
CA MET A 332 -13.73 -35.02 3.04
C MET A 332 -13.78 -36.54 2.84
N LEU A 333 -14.59 -37.03 1.90
CA LEU A 333 -14.65 -38.47 1.57
C LEU A 333 -13.30 -39.01 1.08
N ARG A 334 -12.59 -38.28 0.20
CA ARG A 334 -11.26 -38.68 -0.28
C ARG A 334 -10.23 -38.82 0.86
N VAL A 335 -10.23 -37.90 1.83
CA VAL A 335 -9.30 -37.95 2.97
C VAL A 335 -9.65 -39.08 3.94
N GLU A 336 -10.94 -39.27 4.24
CA GLU A 336 -11.40 -40.33 5.17
C GLU A 336 -11.16 -41.73 4.60
N GLN A 337 -11.34 -41.91 3.28
CA GLN A 337 -11.05 -43.16 2.57
C GLN A 337 -9.54 -43.38 2.31
N GLY A 338 -8.67 -42.44 2.70
CA GLY A 338 -7.22 -42.54 2.50
C GLY A 338 -6.76 -42.34 1.05
N ILE A 339 -7.64 -41.87 0.16
CA ILE A 339 -7.35 -41.59 -1.25
C ILE A 339 -6.55 -40.29 -1.41
N ASP A 340 -6.79 -39.31 -0.54
CA ASP A 340 -6.05 -38.04 -0.49
C ASP A 340 -5.29 -37.92 0.83
N SER A 341 -3.97 -37.73 0.74
CA SER A 341 -3.08 -37.49 1.89
C SER A 341 -2.60 -36.05 2.01
N GLY A 342 -3.21 -35.13 1.26
CA GLY A 342 -2.69 -33.79 1.02
C GLY A 342 -2.01 -33.71 -0.34
N PRO A 343 -1.76 -32.49 -0.85
CA PRO A 343 -1.26 -32.28 -2.21
C PRO A 343 0.11 -32.92 -2.46
N THR A 344 0.36 -33.27 -3.73
CA THR A 344 1.71 -33.47 -4.28
C THR A 344 2.31 -32.11 -4.66
N GLU A 345 3.42 -32.11 -5.39
CA GLU A 345 3.84 -30.90 -6.11
C GLU A 345 2.76 -30.50 -7.13
N LEU A 346 2.50 -29.20 -7.19
CA LEU A 346 1.57 -28.49 -8.08
C LEU A 346 2.26 -27.20 -8.51
N ASP A 347 1.82 -26.58 -9.60
CA ASP A 347 2.27 -25.23 -9.94
C ASP A 347 1.72 -24.16 -8.98
N GLU A 348 2.27 -22.95 -9.05
CA GLU A 348 1.81 -21.85 -8.19
C GLU A 348 0.39 -21.37 -8.53
N GLU A 349 -0.10 -21.53 -9.76
CA GLU A 349 -1.44 -21.06 -10.16
C GLU A 349 -2.53 -21.92 -9.52
N ASP A 350 -2.45 -23.25 -9.65
CA ASP A 350 -3.39 -24.17 -9.02
C ASP A 350 -3.25 -24.16 -7.48
N PHE A 351 -2.05 -23.92 -6.94
CA PHE A 351 -1.86 -23.64 -5.52
C PHE A 351 -2.61 -22.37 -5.09
N PHE A 352 -2.38 -21.23 -5.75
CA PHE A 352 -3.01 -19.96 -5.37
C PHE A 352 -4.53 -19.96 -5.60
N LYS A 353 -5.02 -20.67 -6.61
CA LYS A 353 -6.45 -20.91 -6.87
C LYS A 353 -7.12 -21.70 -5.74
N ASN A 354 -6.48 -22.77 -5.26
CA ASN A 354 -7.09 -23.68 -4.27
C ASN A 354 -6.78 -23.34 -2.80
N CYS A 355 -5.71 -22.60 -2.48
CA CYS A 355 -5.24 -22.46 -1.10
C CYS A 355 -6.18 -21.65 -0.18
N LEU A 356 -6.27 -22.05 1.09
CA LEU A 356 -6.76 -21.23 2.19
C LEU A 356 -5.87 -19.99 2.31
N ARG A 357 -6.48 -18.82 2.53
CA ARG A 357 -5.78 -17.60 2.95
C ARG A 357 -6.05 -17.33 4.42
N CYS A 358 -4.99 -17.10 5.19
CA CYS A 358 -5.05 -16.80 6.61
C CYS A 358 -3.83 -15.96 7.03
N GLY A 359 -3.83 -15.46 8.26
CA GLY A 359 -2.75 -14.58 8.70
C GLY A 359 -2.87 -14.12 10.14
N ARG A 360 -1.80 -13.46 10.60
CA ARG A 360 -1.61 -13.06 12.00
C ARG A 360 -0.76 -11.79 12.08
N LEU A 361 -1.21 -10.82 12.87
CA LEU A 361 -0.39 -9.70 13.29
C LEU A 361 0.33 -10.07 14.59
N LEU A 362 1.67 -10.04 14.59
CA LEU A 362 2.49 -10.21 15.80
C LEU A 362 2.93 -8.84 16.29
N GLN A 363 2.62 -8.50 17.55
CA GLN A 363 2.88 -7.18 18.13
C GLN A 363 4.24 -7.07 18.85
N THR A 364 4.85 -8.20 19.21
CA THR A 364 6.03 -8.27 20.09
C THR A 364 6.89 -9.51 19.81
N ASP A 365 8.21 -9.40 20.03
CA ASP A 365 9.16 -10.53 20.10
C ASP A 365 9.00 -11.35 21.40
N SER A 366 7.79 -11.87 21.59
CA SER A 366 7.41 -12.83 22.61
C SER A 366 7.01 -14.15 21.95
N GLN A 367 6.98 -15.25 22.70
CA GLN A 367 6.47 -16.50 22.13
C GLN A 367 4.97 -16.38 21.84
N HIS A 368 4.56 -16.63 20.60
CA HIS A 368 3.15 -16.69 20.20
C HIS A 368 2.84 -18.11 19.72
N MET A 369 1.68 -18.66 20.11
CA MET A 369 1.19 -19.94 19.61
C MET A 369 -0.30 -19.81 19.28
N TRP A 370 -0.71 -20.24 18.09
CA TRP A 370 -2.09 -20.10 17.64
C TRP A 370 -2.52 -21.24 16.71
N ARG A 371 -3.83 -21.27 16.48
CA ARG A 371 -4.51 -22.06 15.46
C ARG A 371 -5.42 -21.11 14.69
N TRP A 372 -5.71 -21.42 13.43
CA TRP A 372 -6.87 -20.84 12.75
C TRP A 372 -8.03 -21.84 12.87
N THR A 373 -9.20 -21.35 13.25
CA THR A 373 -10.41 -22.14 13.45
C THR A 373 -11.02 -22.56 12.13
N GLY A 374 -11.48 -23.81 12.04
CA GLY A 374 -12.09 -24.37 10.83
C GLY A 374 -11.77 -25.86 10.64
N TYR A 375 -12.55 -26.52 9.79
CA TYR A 375 -12.37 -27.91 9.42
C TYR A 375 -11.27 -28.07 8.36
N ASN A 376 -10.07 -28.41 8.80
CA ASN A 376 -8.92 -28.68 7.94
C ASN A 376 -8.79 -30.19 7.59
N PHE A 377 -9.90 -30.87 7.28
CA PHE A 377 -9.89 -32.30 6.90
C PHE A 377 -9.18 -33.21 7.94
N GLY A 378 -9.57 -33.05 9.21
CA GLY A 378 -9.03 -33.81 10.34
C GLY A 378 -7.58 -33.47 10.73
N LEU A 379 -7.05 -32.31 10.30
CA LEU A 379 -5.67 -31.86 10.55
C LEU A 379 -5.64 -30.69 11.56
N ASP A 380 -5.27 -30.95 12.81
CA ASP A 380 -5.03 -29.90 13.81
C ASP A 380 -3.63 -29.28 13.59
N LEU A 381 -3.58 -28.13 12.90
CA LEU A 381 -2.35 -27.37 12.67
C LEU A 381 -2.17 -26.27 13.73
N VAL A 382 -1.02 -26.31 14.40
CA VAL A 382 -0.58 -25.29 15.34
C VAL A 382 0.57 -24.51 14.72
N MET A 383 0.45 -23.19 14.65
CA MET A 383 1.57 -22.31 14.37
C MET A 383 2.22 -21.91 15.69
N SER A 384 3.54 -21.77 15.70
CA SER A 384 4.22 -20.95 16.70
C SER A 384 5.22 -19.99 16.07
N TYR A 385 5.38 -18.86 16.75
CA TYR A 385 6.52 -17.96 16.64
C TYR A 385 7.30 -18.08 17.95
N ASP A 386 8.57 -18.49 17.86
CA ASP A 386 9.52 -18.46 18.97
C ASP A 386 10.43 -17.24 18.84
N LYS A 387 10.87 -16.71 19.99
CA LYS A 387 11.69 -15.48 20.09
C LYS A 387 12.88 -15.51 19.13
N GLY A 388 13.12 -14.40 18.43
CA GLY A 388 14.21 -14.30 17.45
C GLY A 388 13.86 -14.90 16.07
N GLY A 389 12.65 -14.66 15.58
CA GLY A 389 12.30 -14.87 14.18
C GLY A 389 11.90 -16.29 13.76
N ILE A 390 11.80 -17.26 14.67
CA ILE A 390 11.61 -18.67 14.29
C ILE A 390 10.11 -19.00 14.18
N ILE A 391 9.63 -19.30 12.96
CA ILE A 391 8.24 -19.73 12.72
C ILE A 391 8.19 -21.24 12.45
N LYS A 392 7.26 -21.92 13.12
CA LYS A 392 7.07 -23.37 13.02
C LYS A 392 5.61 -23.77 12.77
N ILE A 393 5.43 -24.97 12.21
CA ILE A 393 4.14 -25.65 12.08
C ILE A 393 4.23 -27.02 12.76
N LYS A 394 3.27 -27.30 13.63
CA LYS A 394 3.10 -28.59 14.30
C LYS A 394 1.77 -29.22 13.94
N ARG A 395 1.78 -30.46 13.45
CA ARG A 395 0.58 -31.29 13.30
C ARG A 395 0.25 -31.93 14.64
N ASN A 396 -0.61 -31.29 15.42
CA ASN A 396 -0.92 -31.75 16.76
C ASN A 396 -1.81 -33.01 16.73
N ALA A 397 -1.34 -34.11 17.35
CA ALA A 397 -2.13 -35.33 17.52
C ALA A 397 -2.44 -35.55 19.01
N ARG A 398 -3.65 -35.19 19.42
CA ARG A 398 -4.19 -35.53 20.75
C ARG A 398 -4.67 -36.97 20.75
N SER A 399 -4.41 -37.71 21.82
CA SER A 399 -4.95 -39.07 22.05
C SER A 399 -6.44 -39.05 22.44
N ASP A 400 -6.86 -38.03 23.18
CA ASP A 400 -8.10 -38.10 23.99
C ASP A 400 -9.28 -37.31 23.37
N ASN A 401 -9.13 -36.81 22.13
CA ASN A 401 -10.09 -35.90 21.51
C ASN A 401 -11.13 -36.69 20.69
N SER A 402 -12.40 -36.64 21.06
CA SER A 402 -13.53 -37.34 20.40
C SER A 402 -13.94 -36.80 19.01
N MET A 403 -13.09 -36.00 18.37
CA MET A 403 -13.33 -35.39 17.06
C MET A 403 -12.72 -36.23 15.95
N SER A 404 -13.26 -36.15 14.73
CA SER A 404 -12.63 -36.76 13.55
C SER A 404 -11.26 -36.12 13.27
N LEU A 405 -10.21 -36.80 13.72
CA LEU A 405 -8.81 -36.53 13.41
C LEU A 405 -8.33 -37.54 12.38
N SER A 406 -7.68 -37.05 11.32
CA SER A 406 -7.22 -37.88 10.20
C SER A 406 -6.18 -38.88 10.69
N GLN A 407 -6.56 -40.17 10.72
CA GLN A 407 -5.74 -41.26 11.25
C GLN A 407 -4.54 -41.62 10.34
N GLN A 408 -4.39 -40.97 9.19
CA GLN A 408 -3.24 -41.13 8.30
C GLN A 408 -1.91 -40.85 9.04
N ARG A 409 -0.87 -41.64 8.77
CA ARG A 409 0.42 -41.56 9.50
C ARG A 409 1.12 -40.21 9.24
N THR A 410 1.20 -39.84 7.97
CA THR A 410 1.70 -38.57 7.44
C THR A 410 0.55 -37.79 6.80
N ARG A 411 0.73 -36.47 6.61
CA ARG A 411 -0.11 -35.62 5.75
C ARG A 411 0.78 -34.62 5.04
N ASN A 412 0.60 -34.45 3.74
CA ASN A 412 1.28 -33.42 2.96
C ASN A 412 0.54 -32.08 3.08
N ILE A 413 1.28 -30.98 3.01
CA ILE A 413 0.78 -29.61 3.02
C ILE A 413 1.65 -28.80 2.07
N MET A 414 1.05 -28.12 1.10
CA MET A 414 1.74 -27.00 0.45
C MET A 414 1.45 -25.73 1.23
N TYR A 415 2.46 -24.89 1.41
CA TYR A 415 2.34 -23.64 2.14
C TYR A 415 3.18 -22.53 1.51
N ARG A 416 2.77 -21.29 1.77
CA ARG A 416 3.60 -20.10 1.56
C ARG A 416 3.37 -19.16 2.74
N ILE A 417 4.46 -18.66 3.32
CA ILE A 417 4.44 -17.66 4.38
C ILE A 417 5.17 -16.42 3.85
N VAL A 418 4.56 -15.26 4.02
CA VAL A 418 5.17 -13.96 3.81
C VAL A 418 5.10 -13.18 5.12
N ALA A 419 6.24 -12.69 5.58
CA ALA A 419 6.37 -11.87 6.76
C ALA A 419 6.86 -10.49 6.36
N THR A 420 6.10 -9.45 6.73
CA THR A 420 6.43 -8.05 6.40
C THR A 420 6.45 -7.21 7.66
N THR A 421 7.49 -6.39 7.79
CA THR A 421 7.64 -5.38 8.84
C THR A 421 7.29 -4.01 8.28
N VAL A 422 6.61 -3.18 9.06
CA VAL A 422 6.15 -1.84 8.63
C VAL A 422 6.58 -0.75 9.60
N ASN A 423 6.74 0.47 9.08
CA ASN A 423 6.96 1.67 9.90
C ASN A 423 5.64 2.22 10.46
N ASP A 424 5.72 3.29 11.27
CA ASP A 424 4.56 3.97 11.85
C ASP A 424 3.53 4.45 10.79
N PHE A 425 3.99 4.73 9.57
CA PHE A 425 3.17 5.14 8.41
C PHE A 425 2.61 3.95 7.61
N GLN A 426 2.74 2.72 8.12
CA GLN A 426 2.31 1.47 7.48
C GLN A 426 2.97 1.21 6.11
N GLN A 427 4.15 1.77 5.88
CA GLN A 427 4.99 1.51 4.71
C GLN A 427 5.93 0.34 4.98
N VAL A 428 6.20 -0.48 3.96
CA VAL A 428 7.08 -1.65 4.06
C VAL A 428 8.50 -1.23 4.45
N MET A 429 9.02 -1.82 5.52
CA MET A 429 10.44 -1.75 5.86
C MET A 429 11.18 -2.95 5.28
N THR A 430 10.72 -4.17 5.57
CA THR A 430 11.27 -5.41 4.98
C THR A 430 10.17 -6.44 4.73
N THR A 431 10.41 -7.30 3.73
CA THR A 431 9.53 -8.43 3.40
C THR A 431 10.39 -9.67 3.19
N GLN A 432 10.03 -10.76 3.85
CA GLN A 432 10.65 -12.08 3.69
C GLN A 432 9.57 -13.07 3.28
N SER A 433 9.89 -14.00 2.36
CA SER A 433 8.93 -14.98 1.83
C SER A 433 9.56 -16.37 1.77
N THR A 434 8.77 -17.41 2.02
CA THR A 434 9.23 -18.80 1.87
C THR A 434 9.26 -19.28 0.42
N GLY A 435 8.59 -18.57 -0.51
CA GLY A 435 8.05 -19.16 -1.74
C GLY A 435 6.93 -20.17 -1.44
N VAL A 436 6.37 -20.80 -2.46
CA VAL A 436 5.52 -21.99 -2.28
C VAL A 436 6.42 -23.19 -1.96
N LYS A 437 6.09 -23.94 -0.91
CA LYS A 437 6.86 -25.11 -0.43
C LYS A 437 5.95 -26.26 -0.04
N LEU A 438 6.42 -27.49 -0.23
CA LEU A 438 5.79 -28.72 0.25
C LEU A 438 6.41 -29.15 1.59
N VAL A 439 5.60 -29.63 2.52
CA VAL A 439 6.05 -30.31 3.74
C VAL A 439 5.16 -31.52 4.05
N THR A 440 5.77 -32.62 4.49
CA THR A 440 5.07 -33.78 5.02
C THR A 440 5.13 -33.74 6.54
N LEU A 441 3.98 -33.82 7.23
CA LEU A 441 3.91 -33.81 8.70
C LEU A 441 3.43 -35.16 9.27
N HIS A 442 4.29 -35.77 10.09
CA HIS A 442 3.98 -36.88 10.97
C HIS A 442 3.12 -36.41 12.17
N ARG A 443 2.55 -37.37 12.92
CA ARG A 443 1.75 -37.07 14.12
C ARG A 443 2.61 -36.42 15.22
N SER A 444 2.20 -35.26 15.73
CA SER A 444 2.85 -34.47 16.78
C SER A 444 4.27 -33.95 16.48
N GLU A 445 4.69 -34.04 15.21
CA GLU A 445 5.92 -33.44 14.68
C GLU A 445 5.82 -31.91 14.62
N ASP A 446 6.93 -31.22 14.88
CA ASP A 446 7.09 -29.77 14.89
C ASP A 446 8.20 -29.37 13.89
N VAL A 447 7.85 -28.65 12.82
CA VAL A 447 8.75 -28.33 11.71
C VAL A 447 8.95 -26.82 11.60
N ARG A 448 10.21 -26.38 11.59
CA ARG A 448 10.61 -24.99 11.32
C ARG A 448 10.41 -24.67 9.84
N VAL A 449 9.46 -23.79 9.53
CA VAL A 449 9.02 -23.48 8.15
C VAL A 449 9.59 -22.17 7.61
N MET A 450 9.96 -21.25 8.49
CA MET A 450 10.55 -19.96 8.15
C MET A 450 11.48 -19.49 9.29
N THR A 451 12.48 -18.69 8.93
CA THR A 451 13.27 -17.90 9.87
C THR A 451 13.25 -16.47 9.37
N LEU A 452 12.91 -15.53 10.23
CA LEU A 452 13.05 -14.11 9.95
C LEU A 452 14.47 -13.68 10.34
N ASP A 453 15.13 -12.93 9.48
CA ASP A 453 16.38 -12.24 9.81
C ASP A 453 16.18 -11.37 11.08
N PRO A 454 16.89 -11.66 12.20
CA PRO A 454 16.72 -10.92 13.45
C PRO A 454 17.17 -9.46 13.38
N ASP A 455 18.16 -9.14 12.54
CA ASP A 455 18.72 -7.78 12.44
C ASP A 455 17.78 -6.83 11.68
N LEU A 456 16.82 -7.40 10.94
CA LEU A 456 15.77 -6.71 10.18
C LEU A 456 14.40 -6.72 10.89
N LEU A 457 14.30 -7.35 12.06
CA LEU A 457 13.03 -7.71 12.68
C LEU A 457 12.40 -6.57 13.52
N VAL A 458 11.72 -5.66 12.84
CA VAL A 458 10.89 -4.61 13.45
C VAL A 458 9.46 -5.13 13.70
N PHE A 459 8.88 -4.77 14.85
CA PHE A 459 7.48 -5.09 15.18
C PHE A 459 6.58 -3.85 15.03
N PRO A 460 5.33 -4.00 14.57
CA PRO A 460 4.62 -5.27 14.35
C PRO A 460 5.03 -6.01 13.07
N VAL A 461 4.98 -7.35 13.14
CA VAL A 461 5.21 -8.25 11.99
C VAL A 461 3.86 -8.73 11.46
N ILE A 462 3.59 -8.45 10.20
CA ILE A 462 2.36 -8.88 9.52
C ILE A 462 2.67 -10.21 8.80
N LEU A 463 2.07 -11.31 9.25
CA LEU A 463 2.19 -12.63 8.62
C LEU A 463 0.98 -12.89 7.72
N SER A 464 1.20 -12.99 6.41
CA SER A 464 0.25 -13.57 5.45
C SER A 464 0.65 -15.02 5.15
N VAL A 465 -0.31 -15.93 5.16
CA VAL A 465 -0.08 -17.37 5.06
C VAL A 465 -1.10 -18.01 4.11
N ASN A 466 -0.59 -18.76 3.15
CA ASN A 466 -1.37 -19.57 2.22
C ASN A 466 -1.17 -21.05 2.57
N PHE A 467 -2.25 -21.84 2.62
CA PHE A 467 -2.18 -23.30 2.85
C PHE A 467 -3.01 -24.11 1.88
N LEU A 468 -2.49 -25.26 1.46
CA LEU A 468 -3.25 -26.30 0.78
C LEU A 468 -3.02 -27.63 1.51
N VAL A 469 -4.05 -28.09 2.22
CA VAL A 469 -4.01 -29.26 3.13
C VAL A 469 -4.67 -30.53 2.55
N VAL A 470 -5.26 -30.40 1.37
CA VAL A 470 -5.91 -31.44 0.56
C VAL A 470 -5.58 -31.19 -0.90
N SER A 471 -5.56 -32.25 -1.69
CA SER A 471 -5.37 -32.14 -3.13
C SER A 471 -6.55 -31.37 -3.76
N PRO A 472 -6.33 -30.61 -4.86
CA PRO A 472 -7.42 -30.15 -5.70
C PRO A 472 -8.34 -31.29 -6.13
N VAL A 473 -9.60 -30.97 -6.39
CA VAL A 473 -10.49 -31.87 -7.14
C VAL A 473 -10.22 -31.55 -8.61
N ALA A 474 -9.97 -32.58 -9.42
CA ALA A 474 -9.90 -32.39 -10.86
C ALA A 474 -11.28 -31.93 -11.34
N THR A 475 -11.36 -30.69 -11.82
CA THR A 475 -12.52 -30.21 -12.57
C THR A 475 -12.37 -30.75 -13.99
N ASP A 476 -13.15 -31.77 -14.32
CA ASP A 476 -13.43 -32.10 -15.73
C ASP A 476 -13.94 -30.83 -16.44
N GLN A 477 -13.44 -30.58 -17.65
CA GLN A 477 -13.60 -29.32 -18.40
C GLN A 477 -14.95 -29.23 -19.12
#